data_AF-A0A3M1AWP2-F1
#
_entry.id   AF-A0A3M1AWP2-F1
#
_cell.length_a   1.000
_cell.length_b   1.000
_cell.length_c   1.000
_cell.angle_alpha   90.00
_cell.angle_beta   90.00
_cell.angle_gamma   90.00
#
_symmetry.space_group_name_H-M   'P 1'
#
loop_
_entity.id
_entity.type
_entity.pdbx_description
1 polymer ?
#
loop_
_entity_poly.entity_id
_entity_poly.type
_entity_poly.pdbx_seq_one_letter_code
_entity_poly.pdbx_strand_id
1 'polypeptide(L)'
;MTIKEAQSIVDKWINTVGVRYFDELTNTAILMEEVGEVARLMARLYGEQSFKTPEQAASAKDDLPDEMADVLFVLICLANQTGIDLEEALRKNLEKKTRRDADRHSSNEKLKAEPPNKKGPNELPDLD
;
A
#
# COMPACT_ATOMS: atom_id res chain seq x y z
N MET A 1 -8.67 4.25 -13.96
CA MET A 1 -8.41 2.89 -14.45
C MET A 1 -9.13 1.90 -13.55
N THR A 2 -9.65 0.80 -14.09
CA THR A 2 -10.05 -0.38 -13.30
C THR A 2 -8.83 -1.22 -12.93
N ILE A 3 -8.99 -2.22 -12.05
CA ILE A 3 -7.89 -3.14 -11.70
C ILE A 3 -7.51 -3.97 -12.92
N LYS A 4 -8.51 -4.41 -13.70
CA LYS A 4 -8.26 -5.15 -14.94
C LYS A 4 -7.52 -4.32 -15.99
N GLU A 5 -7.85 -3.02 -16.11
CA GLU A 5 -7.11 -2.09 -16.96
C GLU A 5 -5.66 -1.93 -16.47
N ALA A 6 -5.45 -1.80 -15.15
CA ALA A 6 -4.11 -1.73 -14.56
C ALA A 6 -3.27 -2.97 -14.87
N GLN A 7 -3.83 -4.18 -14.69
CA GLN A 7 -3.16 -5.43 -15.05
C GLN A 7 -2.73 -5.45 -16.52
N SER A 8 -3.61 -5.00 -17.42
CA SER A 8 -3.35 -4.94 -18.86
C SER A 8 -2.28 -3.90 -19.23
N ILE A 9 -2.30 -2.74 -18.58
CA ILE A 9 -1.31 -1.67 -18.79
C ILE A 9 0.07 -2.13 -18.33
N VAL A 10 0.16 -2.73 -17.14
CA VAL A 10 1.42 -3.26 -16.60
C VAL A 10 1.96 -4.37 -17.49
N ASP A 11 1.12 -5.31 -17.93
CA ASP A 11 1.54 -6.38 -18.83
C ASP A 11 2.10 -5.83 -20.14
N LYS A 12 1.41 -4.87 -20.75
CA LYS A 12 1.90 -4.20 -21.95
C LYS A 12 3.23 -3.50 -21.69
N TRP A 13 3.38 -2.79 -20.56
CA TRP A 13 4.61 -2.09 -20.21
C TRP A 13 5.78 -3.06 -20.01
N ILE A 14 5.57 -4.18 -19.31
CA ILE A 14 6.60 -5.20 -19.10
C ILE A 14 7.05 -5.82 -20.42
N ASN A 15 6.13 -6.14 -21.32
CA ASN A 15 6.45 -6.76 -22.60
C ASN A 15 7.02 -5.79 -23.65
N THR A 16 6.98 -4.48 -23.41
CA THR A 16 7.48 -3.47 -24.36
C THR A 16 8.71 -2.74 -23.86
N VAL A 17 8.69 -2.29 -22.61
CA VAL A 17 9.77 -1.54 -21.96
C VAL A 17 10.59 -2.46 -21.04
N GLY A 18 9.92 -3.30 -20.25
CA GLY A 18 10.56 -4.18 -19.27
C GLY A 18 11.23 -5.43 -19.87
N VAL A 19 11.13 -5.65 -21.18
CA VAL A 19 11.58 -6.84 -21.94
C VAL A 19 10.83 -8.13 -21.58
N ARG A 20 10.73 -8.47 -20.29
CA ARG A 20 10.00 -9.62 -19.75
C ARG A 20 9.77 -9.46 -18.24
N TYR A 21 8.89 -10.27 -17.67
CA TYR A 21 8.83 -10.43 -16.22
C TYR A 21 10.12 -11.05 -15.67
N PHE A 22 10.51 -10.67 -14.45
CA PHE A 22 11.40 -11.47 -13.62
C PHE A 22 10.73 -12.81 -13.24
N ASP A 23 11.44 -13.77 -12.66
CA ASP A 23 10.77 -14.95 -12.11
C ASP A 23 9.93 -14.59 -10.87
N GLU A 24 8.99 -15.47 -10.49
CA GLU A 24 8.04 -15.23 -9.42
C GLU A 24 8.72 -15.04 -8.06
N LEU A 25 9.84 -15.73 -7.80
CA LEU A 25 10.57 -15.58 -6.53
C LEU A 25 11.31 -14.25 -6.48
N THR A 26 11.91 -13.81 -7.58
CA THR A 26 12.50 -12.47 -7.69
C THR A 26 11.45 -11.39 -7.47
N ASN A 27 10.29 -11.45 -8.14
CA ASN A 27 9.21 -10.48 -7.91
C ASN A 27 8.64 -10.57 -6.49
N THR A 28 8.65 -11.75 -5.85
CA THR A 28 8.25 -11.88 -4.44
C THR A 28 9.25 -11.17 -3.52
N ALA A 29 10.55 -11.29 -3.79
CA ALA A 29 11.58 -10.58 -3.02
C ALA A 29 11.45 -9.06 -3.16
N ILE A 30 11.25 -8.57 -4.40
CA ILE A 30 11.02 -7.14 -4.68
C ILE A 30 9.74 -6.68 -3.96
N LEU A 31 8.65 -7.45 -3.98
CA LEU A 31 7.43 -7.08 -3.26
C LEU A 31 7.69 -6.85 -1.76
N MET A 32 8.56 -7.66 -1.14
CA MET A 32 8.92 -7.46 0.27
C MET A 32 9.80 -6.24 0.51
N GLU A 33 10.63 -5.88 -0.46
CA GLU A 33 11.39 -4.63 -0.46
C GLU A 33 10.44 -3.43 -0.45
N GLU A 34 9.53 -3.33 -1.43
CA GLU A 34 8.57 -2.21 -1.53
C GLU A 34 7.64 -2.10 -0.32
N VAL A 35 7.18 -3.24 0.22
CA VAL A 35 6.40 -3.24 1.46
C VAL A 35 7.22 -2.73 2.64
N GLY A 36 8.52 -2.99 2.67
CA GLY A 36 9.45 -2.45 3.66
C GLY A 36 9.61 -0.94 3.56
N GLU A 37 9.67 -0.39 2.34
CA GLU A 37 9.70 1.06 2.06
C GLU A 37 8.44 1.74 2.63
N VAL A 38 7.25 1.21 2.31
CA VAL A 38 5.96 1.68 2.84
C VAL A 38 5.94 1.59 4.36
N ALA A 39 6.31 0.45 4.94
CA ALA A 39 6.29 0.25 6.39
C ALA A 39 7.19 1.26 7.12
N ARG A 40 8.36 1.54 6.53
CA ARG A 40 9.34 2.50 7.04
C ARG A 40 8.78 3.93 7.04
N LEU A 41 8.08 4.36 5.99
CA LEU A 41 7.42 5.67 5.96
C LEU A 41 6.24 5.72 6.93
N MET A 42 5.40 4.69 6.98
CA MET A 42 4.26 4.60 7.89
C MET A 42 4.70 4.70 9.36
N ALA A 43 5.79 4.04 9.74
CA ALA A 43 6.34 4.07 11.09
C ALA A 43 6.82 5.47 11.52
N ARG A 44 7.22 6.32 10.57
CA ARG A 44 7.70 7.68 10.84
C ARG A 44 6.63 8.76 10.70
N LEU A 45 5.77 8.64 9.69
CA LEU A 45 4.66 9.57 9.45
C LEU A 45 3.54 9.41 10.47
N TYR A 46 3.26 8.16 10.86
CA TYR A 46 2.09 7.83 11.67
C TYR A 46 2.42 6.99 12.90
N GLY A 47 3.67 6.56 13.07
CA GLY A 47 4.16 5.85 14.25
C GLY A 47 5.01 6.74 15.15
N GLU A 48 5.84 6.11 15.97
CA GLU A 48 6.69 6.78 16.97
C GLU A 48 8.14 6.94 16.51
N GLN A 49 8.48 6.50 15.30
CA GLN A 49 9.86 6.60 14.80
C GLN A 49 10.16 8.01 14.27
N SER A 50 11.34 8.53 14.57
CA SER A 50 11.79 9.81 14.04
C SER A 50 12.43 9.67 12.65
N PHE A 51 12.34 10.74 11.85
CA PHE A 51 13.18 10.92 10.68
C PHE A 51 14.62 11.21 11.10
N LYS A 52 15.59 10.85 10.26
CA LYS A 52 17.01 11.10 10.55
C LYS A 52 17.42 12.52 10.16
N THR A 53 16.77 13.11 9.17
CA THR A 53 17.04 14.48 8.70
C THR A 53 15.74 15.25 8.44
N PRO A 54 15.77 16.60 8.49
CA PRO A 54 14.63 17.44 8.13
C PRO A 54 14.15 17.25 6.69
N GLU A 55 15.06 17.01 5.76
CA GLU A 55 14.73 16.81 4.33
C GLU A 55 13.89 15.54 4.14
N GLN A 56 14.24 14.45 4.83
CA GLN A 56 13.45 13.22 4.82
C GLN A 56 12.05 13.44 5.39
N ALA A 57 11.93 14.26 6.44
CA ALA A 57 10.63 14.57 7.02
C ALA A 57 9.77 15.42 6.06
N ALA A 58 10.41 16.31 5.29
CA ALA A 58 9.73 17.19 4.35
C ALA A 58 9.16 16.44 3.14
N SER A 59 9.89 15.45 2.59
CA SER A 59 9.43 14.69 1.42
C SER A 59 8.52 13.52 1.76
N ALA A 60 8.57 12.98 2.97
CA ALA A 60 7.96 11.69 3.30
C ALA A 60 6.47 11.54 2.94
N LYS A 61 5.68 12.62 3.02
CA LYS A 61 4.26 12.59 2.62
C LYS A 61 4.07 12.46 1.11
N ASP A 62 4.97 13.06 0.34
CA ASP A 62 4.97 13.04 -1.11
C ASP A 62 5.59 11.73 -1.62
N ASP A 63 6.51 11.12 -0.86
CA ASP A 63 7.14 9.83 -1.18
C ASP A 63 6.17 8.65 -0.95
N LEU A 64 5.31 8.70 0.08
CA LEU A 64 4.43 7.58 0.43
C LEU A 64 3.51 7.08 -0.70
N PRO A 65 2.87 7.95 -1.51
CA PRO A 65 2.12 7.53 -2.69
C PRO A 65 2.93 6.71 -3.69
N ASP A 66 4.20 7.08 -3.92
CA ASP A 66 5.08 6.40 -4.86
C ASP A 66 5.40 4.98 -4.36
N GLU A 67 5.77 4.84 -3.08
CA GLU A 67 6.02 3.52 -2.47
C GLU A 67 4.78 2.61 -2.49
N MET A 68 3.58 3.19 -2.30
CA MET A 68 2.33 2.42 -2.42
C MET A 68 2.06 1.99 -3.87
N ALA A 69 2.45 2.80 -4.84
CA ALA A 69 2.34 2.47 -6.25
C ALA A 69 3.31 1.35 -6.63
N ASP A 70 4.53 1.35 -6.09
CA ASP A 70 5.53 0.31 -6.32
C ASP A 70 5.07 -1.05 -5.75
N VAL A 71 4.52 -1.07 -4.53
CA VAL A 71 3.88 -2.28 -3.98
C VAL A 71 2.77 -2.79 -4.90
N LEU A 72 1.90 -1.90 -5.38
CA LEU A 72 0.80 -2.29 -6.27
C LEU A 72 1.31 -2.82 -7.61
N PHE A 73 2.34 -2.18 -8.17
CA PHE A 73 2.95 -2.57 -9.44
C PHE A 73 3.52 -4.00 -9.37
N VAL A 74 4.31 -4.31 -8.33
CA VAL A 74 4.92 -5.64 -8.18
C VAL A 74 3.86 -6.70 -7.88
N LEU A 75 2.82 -6.36 -7.11
CA LEU A 75 1.67 -7.25 -6.89
C LEU A 75 0.94 -7.57 -8.21
N ILE A 76 0.75 -6.57 -9.07
CA ILE A 76 0.17 -6.78 -10.41
C ILE A 76 1.07 -7.68 -11.26
N CYS A 77 2.39 -7.49 -11.22
CA CYS A 77 3.34 -8.37 -11.92
C CYS A 77 3.15 -9.82 -11.50
N LEU A 78 3.15 -10.12 -10.19
CA LEU A 78 2.93 -11.48 -9.68
C LEU A 78 1.57 -12.04 -10.10
N ALA A 79 0.51 -11.24 -10.05
CA ALA A 79 -0.81 -11.67 -10.46
C ALA A 79 -0.86 -12.03 -11.96
N ASN A 80 -0.26 -11.21 -12.81
CA ASN A 80 -0.19 -11.47 -14.25
C ASN A 80 0.59 -12.75 -14.55
N GLN A 81 1.75 -12.95 -13.91
CA GLN A 81 2.58 -14.14 -14.09
C GLN A 81 1.89 -15.44 -13.65
N THR A 82 1.10 -15.36 -12.59
CA THR A 82 0.40 -16.52 -12.02
C THR A 82 -1.02 -16.73 -12.56
N GLY A 83 -1.46 -15.88 -13.50
CA GLY A 83 -2.78 -15.98 -14.13
C GLY A 83 -3.94 -15.59 -13.21
N ILE A 84 -3.69 -14.73 -12.22
CA ILE A 84 -4.69 -14.26 -11.26
C ILE A 84 -5.38 -13.00 -11.78
N ASP A 85 -6.71 -13.03 -11.86
CA ASP A 85 -7.55 -11.83 -12.04
C ASP A 85 -7.73 -11.14 -10.68
N LEU A 86 -7.04 -10.02 -10.46
CA LEU A 86 -7.07 -9.28 -9.20
C LEU A 86 -8.43 -8.62 -8.94
N GLU A 87 -9.17 -8.24 -9.98
CA GLU A 87 -10.47 -7.61 -9.83
C GLU A 87 -11.50 -8.63 -9.30
N GLU A 88 -11.50 -9.83 -9.89
CA GLU A 88 -12.29 -10.97 -9.41
C GLU A 88 -11.86 -11.39 -7.99
N ALA A 89 -10.55 -11.51 -7.76
CA ALA A 89 -10.01 -11.94 -6.47
C ALA A 89 -10.41 -10.97 -5.35
N LEU A 90 -10.31 -9.66 -5.60
CA LEU A 90 -10.71 -8.62 -4.65
C LEU A 90 -12.21 -8.65 -4.41
N ARG A 91 -13.03 -8.74 -5.46
CA ARG A 91 -14.50 -8.84 -5.35
C ARG A 91 -14.92 -10.01 -4.47
N LYS A 92 -14.42 -11.21 -4.75
CA LYS A 92 -14.66 -12.42 -3.94
C LYS A 92 -14.19 -12.26 -2.49
N ASN A 93 -13.05 -11.61 -2.28
CA ASN A 93 -12.51 -11.36 -0.94
C ASN A 93 -13.44 -10.46 -0.12
N LEU A 94 -13.94 -9.37 -0.73
CA LEU A 94 -14.85 -8.43 -0.09
C LEU A 94 -16.20 -9.07 0.22
N GLU A 95 -16.77 -9.85 -0.68
CA GLU A 95 -18.00 -10.61 -0.42
C GLU A 95 -17.84 -11.56 0.76
N LYS A 96 -16.71 -12.28 0.83
CA LYS A 96 -16.41 -13.21 1.94
C LYS A 96 -16.27 -12.47 3.27
N LYS A 97 -15.57 -11.33 3.30
CA LYS A 97 -15.43 -10.49 4.50
C LYS A 97 -16.78 -9.94 4.94
N THR A 98 -17.59 -9.43 4.00
CA THR A 98 -18.93 -8.89 4.27
C THR A 98 -19.82 -9.95 4.91
N ARG A 99 -19.85 -11.17 4.37
CA ARG A 99 -20.63 -12.28 4.96
C ARG A 99 -20.15 -12.68 6.35
N ARG A 100 -18.83 -12.66 6.59
CA ARG A 100 -18.25 -13.06 7.88
C ARG A 100 -18.42 -12.01 8.97
N ASP A 101 -18.33 -10.74 8.60
CA ASP A 101 -18.16 -9.64 9.54
C ASP A 101 -19.42 -8.76 9.68
N ALA A 102 -20.53 -9.13 9.01
CA ALA A 102 -21.84 -8.47 9.10
C ALA A 102 -22.32 -8.23 10.55
N ASP A 103 -21.99 -9.13 11.48
CA ASP A 103 -22.43 -9.05 12.89
C ASP A 103 -21.31 -8.59 13.86
N ARG A 104 -20.05 -8.52 13.41
CA ARG A 104 -18.88 -8.32 14.31
C ARG A 104 -18.33 -6.89 14.36
N HIS A 105 -18.45 -6.10 13.29
CA HIS A 105 -17.88 -4.76 13.25
C HIS A 105 -18.84 -3.66 13.72
N SER A 106 -20.13 -3.77 13.41
CA SER A 106 -21.17 -2.80 13.82
C SER A 106 -21.34 -2.71 15.34
N SER A 107 -21.00 -3.76 16.07
CA SER A 107 -21.11 -3.89 17.53
C SER A 107 -19.81 -3.59 18.29
N ASN A 108 -18.70 -3.32 17.61
CA ASN A 108 -17.42 -3.08 18.28
C ASN A 108 -17.24 -1.60 18.67
N GLU A 109 -17.49 -1.29 19.95
CA GLU A 109 -17.33 0.06 20.52
C GLU A 109 -15.92 0.65 20.33
N LYS A 110 -14.86 -0.18 20.24
CA LYS A 110 -13.48 0.29 19.96
C LYS A 110 -13.31 0.87 18.56
N LEU A 111 -14.23 0.58 17.64
CA LEU A 111 -14.26 1.14 16.28
C LEU A 111 -15.20 2.34 16.15
N LYS A 112 -15.97 2.66 17.20
CA LYS A 112 -16.84 3.86 17.27
C LYS A 112 -16.17 5.03 17.96
N ALA A 113 -15.20 4.78 18.83
CA ALA A 113 -14.36 5.83 19.41
C ALA A 113 -13.42 6.39 18.34
N GLU A 114 -13.36 7.72 18.19
CA GLU A 114 -12.37 8.36 17.32
C GLU A 114 -10.96 7.94 17.75
N PRO A 115 -10.07 7.57 16.81
CA PRO A 115 -8.67 7.35 17.16
C PRO A 115 -8.12 8.63 17.79
N PRO A 116 -7.23 8.52 18.80
CA PRO A 116 -6.69 9.70 19.48
C PRO A 116 -6.11 10.66 18.45
N ASN A 117 -6.51 11.93 18.56
CA ASN A 117 -6.16 13.02 17.65
C ASN A 117 -4.65 13.07 17.41
N LYS A 118 -4.17 12.44 16.34
CA LYS A 118 -2.77 12.54 15.91
C LYS A 118 -2.62 13.92 15.29
N LYS A 119 -2.23 14.90 16.10
CA LYS A 119 -1.81 16.22 15.63
C LYS A 119 -0.83 16.01 14.48
N GLY A 120 -1.23 16.42 13.28
CA GLY A 120 -0.37 16.38 12.11
C GLY A 120 0.84 17.31 12.30
N PRO A 121 1.88 17.17 11.47
CA PRO A 121 3.18 17.85 11.66
C PRO A 121 3.16 19.40 11.50
N ASN A 122 2.01 20.05 11.51
CA ASN A 122 1.88 21.50 11.36
C ASN A 122 1.70 22.28 12.68
N GLU A 123 1.80 21.64 13.84
CA GLU A 123 1.94 22.36 15.11
C GLU A 123 3.41 22.32 15.53
N LEU A 124 4.20 23.27 15.01
CA LEU A 124 5.45 23.66 15.66
C LEU A 124 5.11 24.16 17.07
N PRO A 125 5.80 23.70 18.12
CA PRO A 125 5.57 24.23 19.45
C PRO A 125 5.94 25.72 19.47
N ASP A 126 5.02 26.55 19.96
CA ASP A 126 5.33 27.91 20.37
C ASP A 126 6.51 27.84 21.35
N LEU A 127 7.60 28.51 21.00
CA LEU A 127 8.76 28.68 21.86
C LEU A 127 8.44 29.81 22.85
N ASP A 128 8.11 29.44 24.09
CA ASP A 128 8.19 30.33 25.26
C ASP A 128 9.66 30.61 25.64
#